data_AF-A0A150MF24-F1
#
_entry.id   AF-A0A150MF24-F1
#
_cell.length_a   1.000
_cell.length_b   1.000
_cell.length_c   1.000
_cell.angle_alpha   90.00
_cell.angle_beta   90.00
_cell.angle_gamma   90.00
#
_symmetry.space_group_name_H-M   'P 1'
#
loop_
_entity.id
_entity.type
_entity.pdbx_description
1 polymer ?
#
loop_
_entity_poly.entity_id
_entity_poly.type
_entity_poly.pdbx_seq_one_letter_code
_entity_poly.pdbx_strand_id
1 'polypeptide(L)'
;MLFLISSAGICYQFFNIREHVKEIQKQEELNNHVTNLISIINNQDLLIKDYVSSEKMYNKEQIENLSKEFQNTVNKIKPMLTEEKLKNILNQVSANYNKYEQSFKNDIVPLMESGKKDTANLVLRIQISNYRYQIISSLNELTRLTRSGSHSAYDYTYSAFQRGLTILGGSVVLSTVIGFLLLWALNRYLNRNMNKVMFTASEIADGNLRISDLDRVGKDELGQLGVAMNRMKKSLSDIIAQISDVSDRLVKQSNDLVKSTNDLHSGSQQIAATMEELSSGSEEQANAANHLYEKMQQFLGTIAEVVYKSEDTKKVSEKMLAMTNEGRQNMDDSILKMAEINDKINQSLELLRGLDSKIKNINKLVIVIKDIADQTNLLALNASIEAARAGEHGKGFVVVAAEVRKLAEQVTASVTDINSILSDIQKESGKVLSSLEEGYGLVSQGSDQMMTTGRTIVQLIETINDVGKQIENMADALYNLIDNSQTIGTSIENIASVSEESAAGIEQTSATIQQASMAMDKISASAEALDEEARRLKQLVEKFQI
;
A
#
# COMPACT_ATOMS: atom_id res chain seq x y z
N MET A 1 32.84 57.68 38.27
CA MET A 1 34.23 57.86 38.76
C MET A 1 34.69 59.32 38.70
N LEU A 2 34.73 59.96 37.52
CA LEU A 2 35.14 61.38 37.38
C LEU A 2 34.37 62.38 38.27
N PHE A 3 33.06 62.17 38.44
CA PHE A 3 32.20 63.03 39.27
C PHE A 3 32.51 62.96 40.78
N LEU A 4 33.03 61.82 41.27
CA LEU A 4 33.39 61.65 42.68
C LEU A 4 34.70 62.38 42.99
N ILE A 5 35.64 62.40 42.04
CA ILE A 5 36.95 63.05 42.17
C ILE A 5 36.79 64.59 42.18
N SER A 6 35.93 65.15 41.31
CA SER A 6 35.67 66.59 41.30
C SER A 6 34.96 67.08 42.56
N SER A 7 34.01 66.29 43.08
CA SER A 7 33.27 66.62 44.31
C SER A 7 34.17 66.68 45.56
N ALA A 8 35.13 65.76 45.69
CA ALA A 8 36.09 65.76 46.80
C ALA A 8 36.99 67.01 46.82
N GLY A 9 37.44 67.48 45.64
CA GLY A 9 38.27 68.69 45.52
C GLY A 9 37.55 69.99 45.90
N ILE A 10 36.25 70.08 45.61
CA ILE A 10 35.41 71.24 45.95
C ILE A 10 35.19 71.31 47.48
N CYS A 11 34.97 70.17 48.13
CA CYS A 11 34.72 70.11 49.57
C CYS A 11 35.92 70.63 50.39
N TYR A 12 37.16 70.33 49.95
CA TYR A 12 38.39 70.81 50.58
C TYR A 12 38.54 72.34 50.51
N GLN A 13 38.20 72.97 49.37
CA GLN A 13 38.29 74.43 49.24
C GLN A 13 37.30 75.19 50.12
N PHE A 14 36.08 74.66 50.28
CA PHE A 14 35.07 75.29 51.15
C PHE A 14 35.47 75.30 52.62
N PHE A 15 36.25 74.30 53.09
CA PHE A 15 36.73 74.27 54.47
C PHE A 15 37.72 75.41 54.76
N ASN A 16 38.67 75.68 53.86
CA ASN A 16 39.68 76.74 54.04
C ASN A 16 39.09 78.16 53.99
N ILE A 17 38.06 78.40 53.17
CA ILE A 17 37.37 79.70 53.10
C ILE A 17 36.73 80.06 54.45
N ARG A 18 36.20 79.05 55.17
CA ARG A 18 35.51 79.27 56.46
C ARG A 18 36.44 79.77 57.57
N GLU A 19 37.71 79.37 57.58
CA GLU A 19 38.66 79.83 58.60
C GLU A 19 39.04 81.30 58.43
N HIS A 20 39.38 81.73 57.21
CA HIS A 20 39.82 83.11 56.98
C HIS A 20 38.72 84.17 57.22
N VAL A 21 37.45 83.82 57.02
CA VAL A 21 36.33 84.72 57.36
C VAL A 21 36.23 84.98 58.87
N LYS A 22 36.53 83.99 59.73
CA LYS A 22 36.54 84.18 61.19
C LYS A 22 37.66 85.11 61.64
N GLU A 23 38.79 85.08 60.96
CA GLU A 23 39.96 85.89 61.28
C GLU A 23 39.73 87.38 60.98
N ILE A 24 39.01 87.68 59.90
CA ILE A 24 38.57 89.05 59.55
C ILE A 24 37.66 89.64 60.65
N GLN A 25 36.67 88.88 61.12
CA GLN A 25 35.74 89.35 62.16
C GLN A 25 36.46 89.73 63.47
N LYS A 26 37.48 88.96 63.87
CA LYS A 26 38.25 89.19 65.09
C LYS A 26 39.08 90.49 65.04
N GLN A 27 39.62 90.83 63.87
CA GLN A 27 40.37 92.09 63.67
C GLN A 27 39.47 93.33 63.69
N GLU A 28 38.23 93.20 63.21
CA GLU A 28 37.24 94.29 63.22
C GLU A 28 36.85 94.66 64.65
N GLU A 29 36.59 93.66 65.50
CA GLU A 29 36.26 93.85 66.92
C GLU A 29 37.39 94.53 67.70
N LEU A 30 38.65 94.14 67.43
CA LEU A 30 39.84 94.76 68.00
C LEU A 30 39.96 96.25 67.65
N ASN A 31 39.73 96.62 66.38
CA ASN A 31 39.79 98.02 65.94
C ASN A 31 38.76 98.89 66.67
N ASN A 32 37.54 98.40 66.87
CA ASN A 32 36.49 99.13 67.57
C ASN A 32 36.88 99.47 69.01
N HIS A 33 37.55 98.55 69.72
CA HIS A 33 38.04 98.83 71.08
C HIS A 33 39.18 99.86 71.12
N VAL A 34 40.10 99.83 70.15
CA VAL A 34 41.19 100.83 70.07
C VAL A 34 40.61 102.23 69.81
N THR A 35 39.60 102.35 68.94
CA THR A 35 38.87 103.61 68.74
C THR A 35 38.19 104.11 70.01
N ASN A 36 37.66 103.21 70.85
CA ASN A 36 37.08 103.59 72.14
C ASN A 36 38.12 104.20 73.10
N LEU A 37 39.34 103.65 73.17
CA LEU A 37 40.42 104.24 73.99
C LEU A 37 40.76 105.66 73.57
N ILE A 38 40.79 105.95 72.27
CA ILE A 38 41.03 107.30 71.74
C ILE A 38 39.93 108.26 72.21
N SER A 39 38.66 107.82 72.18
CA SER A 39 37.52 108.61 72.64
C SER A 39 37.62 108.95 74.13
N ILE A 40 37.93 107.94 74.98
CA ILE A 40 38.08 108.11 76.42
C ILE A 40 39.13 109.18 76.76
N ILE A 41 40.32 109.11 76.14
CA ILE A 41 41.40 110.08 76.36
C ILE A 41 41.00 111.50 75.95
N ASN A 42 40.29 111.65 74.83
CA ASN A 42 39.83 112.96 74.37
C ASN A 42 38.80 113.58 75.34
N ASN A 43 37.89 112.77 75.87
CA ASN A 43 36.91 113.23 76.86
C ASN A 43 37.58 113.60 78.19
N GLN A 44 38.55 112.80 78.62
CA GLN A 44 39.31 113.08 79.84
C GLN A 44 40.09 114.39 79.75
N ASP A 45 40.72 114.65 78.60
CA ASP A 45 41.46 115.88 78.35
C ASP A 45 40.58 117.13 78.40
N LEU A 46 39.37 117.04 77.84
CA LEU A 46 38.37 118.10 77.91
C LEU A 46 37.96 118.38 79.36
N LEU A 47 37.70 117.34 80.14
CA LEU A 47 37.31 117.48 81.55
C LEU A 47 38.45 118.03 82.41
N ILE A 48 39.70 117.62 82.17
CA ILE A 48 40.86 118.18 82.89
C ILE A 48 41.02 119.67 82.56
N LYS A 49 40.89 120.06 81.29
CA LYS A 49 40.92 121.47 80.87
C LYS A 49 39.81 122.29 81.53
N ASP A 50 38.61 121.74 81.61
CA ASP A 50 37.47 122.39 82.24
C ASP A 50 37.62 122.48 83.78
N TYR A 51 38.22 121.47 84.40
CA TYR A 51 38.56 121.49 85.83
C TYR A 51 39.54 122.62 86.16
N VAL A 52 40.59 122.78 85.35
CA VAL A 52 41.58 123.86 85.51
C VAL A 52 41.00 125.24 85.21
N SER A 53 39.99 125.37 84.35
CA SER A 53 39.40 126.66 83.98
C SER A 53 38.28 127.13 84.91
N SER A 54 37.47 126.22 85.47
CA SER A 54 36.20 126.57 86.13
C SER A 54 36.14 126.26 87.64
N GLU A 55 37.15 125.61 88.23
CA GLU A 55 37.23 125.21 89.67
C GLU A 55 36.04 124.35 90.16
N LYS A 56 35.25 123.76 89.26
CA LYS A 56 34.11 122.92 89.63
C LYS A 56 34.56 121.54 90.11
N MET A 57 34.30 121.25 91.39
CA MET A 57 34.66 120.00 92.06
C MET A 57 34.05 118.73 91.42
N TYR A 58 32.92 118.85 90.69
CA TYR A 58 32.25 117.73 90.01
C TYR A 58 33.09 117.08 88.89
N ASN A 59 34.00 117.82 88.24
CA ASN A 59 34.79 117.29 87.13
C ASN A 59 35.83 116.23 87.58
N LYS A 60 36.20 116.20 88.86
CA LYS A 60 37.17 115.23 89.41
C LYS A 60 36.63 113.79 89.39
N GLU A 61 35.35 113.59 89.74
CA GLU A 61 34.71 112.26 89.78
C GLU A 61 34.52 111.67 88.38
N GLN A 62 34.15 112.50 87.39
CA GLN A 62 34.02 112.04 86.00
C GLN A 62 35.36 111.61 85.39
N ILE A 63 36.44 112.32 85.70
CA ILE A 63 37.79 111.94 85.26
C ILE A 63 38.21 110.59 85.85
N GLU A 64 37.85 110.30 87.11
CA GLU A 64 38.12 108.99 87.72
C GLU A 64 37.30 107.85 87.08
N ASN A 65 36.04 108.10 86.72
CA ASN A 65 35.23 107.12 86.00
C ASN A 65 35.81 106.80 84.61
N LEU A 66 36.25 107.81 83.86
CA LEU A 66 36.95 107.58 82.59
C LEU A 66 38.27 106.83 82.77
N SER A 67 38.95 106.98 83.91
CA SER A 67 40.14 106.17 84.23
C SER A 67 39.82 104.69 84.40
N LYS A 68 38.74 104.37 85.11
CA LYS A 68 38.25 102.99 85.21
C LYS A 68 37.84 102.43 83.85
N GLU A 69 37.18 103.23 83.01
CA GLU A 69 36.75 102.82 81.68
C GLU A 69 37.94 102.57 80.73
N PHE A 70 38.97 103.42 80.81
CA PHE A 70 40.21 103.23 80.07
C PHE A 70 40.86 101.88 80.41
N GLN A 71 41.05 101.60 81.71
CA GLN A 71 41.64 100.34 82.17
C GLN A 71 40.82 99.12 81.76
N ASN A 72 39.48 99.19 81.87
CA ASN A 72 38.60 98.13 81.40
C ASN A 72 38.73 97.87 79.89
N THR A 73 38.84 98.93 79.09
CA THR A 73 38.99 98.81 77.64
C THR A 73 40.36 98.24 77.28
N VAL A 74 41.44 98.65 77.95
CA VAL A 74 42.78 98.05 77.80
C VAL A 74 42.75 96.56 78.11
N ASN A 75 42.07 96.13 79.18
CA ASN A 75 41.97 94.72 79.56
C ASN A 75 41.20 93.87 78.54
N LYS A 76 40.23 94.44 77.81
CA LYS A 76 39.53 93.76 76.70
C LYS A 76 40.40 93.60 75.45
N ILE A 77 41.25 94.59 75.16
CA ILE A 77 42.15 94.56 74.00
C ILE A 77 43.30 93.57 74.20
N LYS A 78 43.84 93.47 75.43
CA LYS A 78 45.01 92.65 75.74
C LYS A 78 44.96 91.19 75.24
N PRO A 79 43.86 90.41 75.41
CA PRO A 79 43.77 89.03 74.89
C PRO A 79 43.53 88.95 73.36
N MET A 80 43.08 90.03 72.73
CA MET A 80 42.83 90.06 71.28
C MET A 80 44.13 90.25 70.47
N LEU A 81 45.17 90.79 71.10
CA LEU A 81 46.47 90.99 70.48
C LEU A 81 47.30 89.70 70.51
N THR A 82 47.56 89.11 69.34
CA THR A 82 48.46 87.95 69.19
C THR A 82 49.90 88.39 68.90
N GLU A 83 50.07 89.42 68.06
CA GLU A 83 51.39 89.93 67.69
C GLU A 83 52.10 90.69 68.83
N GLU A 84 53.36 90.35 69.05
CA GLU A 84 54.21 90.96 70.09
C GLU A 84 54.39 92.48 69.88
N LYS A 85 54.48 92.91 68.61
CA LYS A 85 54.57 94.33 68.25
C LYS A 85 53.34 95.13 68.70
N LEU A 86 52.12 94.60 68.51
CA LEU A 86 50.89 95.27 68.92
C LEU A 86 50.76 95.31 70.46
N LYS A 87 51.16 94.24 71.15
CA LYS A 87 51.21 94.21 72.63
C LYS A 87 52.13 95.29 73.19
N ASN A 88 53.31 95.49 72.58
CA ASN A 88 54.24 96.53 73.02
C ASN A 88 53.67 97.93 72.89
N ILE A 89 52.94 98.23 71.81
CA ILE A 89 52.27 99.53 71.63
C ILE A 89 51.19 99.75 72.70
N LEU A 90 50.36 98.74 72.99
CA LEU A 90 49.34 98.84 74.05
C LEU A 90 49.96 99.04 75.45
N ASN A 91 51.11 98.39 75.71
CA ASN A 91 51.85 98.59 76.95
C ASN A 91 52.40 100.02 77.07
N GLN A 92 52.91 100.61 75.98
CA GLN A 92 53.33 102.02 75.94
C GLN A 92 52.16 102.97 76.21
N VAL A 93 51.01 102.72 75.59
CA VAL A 93 49.76 103.46 75.84
C VAL A 93 49.41 103.42 77.33
N SER A 94 49.45 102.25 77.95
CA SER A 94 49.12 102.07 79.37
C SER A 94 50.13 102.79 80.29
N ALA A 95 51.43 102.72 79.97
CA ALA A 95 52.47 103.38 80.75
C ALA A 95 52.37 104.92 80.69
N ASN A 96 52.11 105.46 79.50
CA ASN A 96 51.92 106.90 79.32
C ASN A 96 50.60 107.37 79.95
N TYR A 97 49.56 106.53 79.93
CA TYR A 97 48.30 106.82 80.61
C TYR A 97 48.46 106.92 82.13
N ASN A 98 49.20 106.01 82.75
CA ASN A 98 49.46 106.09 84.19
C ASN A 98 50.17 107.40 84.57
N LYS A 99 51.11 107.87 83.74
CA LYS A 99 51.76 109.18 83.92
C LYS A 99 50.79 110.34 83.75
N TYR A 100 49.91 110.25 82.73
CA TYR A 100 48.83 111.21 82.48
C TYR A 100 47.89 111.34 83.69
N GLU A 101 47.45 110.22 84.25
CA GLU A 101 46.57 110.18 85.42
C GLU A 101 47.25 110.69 86.69
N GLN A 102 48.50 110.24 86.96
CA GLN A 102 49.25 110.68 88.14
C GLN A 102 49.55 112.17 88.10
N SER A 103 49.91 112.72 86.94
CA SER A 103 50.19 114.15 86.82
C SER A 103 48.92 114.98 87.02
N PHE A 104 47.75 114.46 86.64
CA PHE A 104 46.48 115.09 87.00
C PHE A 104 46.23 115.06 88.52
N LYS A 105 46.36 113.89 89.16
CA LYS A 105 46.04 113.70 90.58
C LYS A 105 47.03 114.39 91.53
N ASN A 106 48.32 114.38 91.21
CA ASN A 106 49.39 114.81 92.12
C ASN A 106 49.93 116.20 91.79
N ASP A 107 49.83 116.64 90.54
CA ASP A 107 50.34 117.96 90.14
C ASP A 107 49.17 118.95 89.97
N ILE A 108 48.18 118.63 89.13
CA ILE A 108 47.07 119.56 88.82
C ILE A 108 46.14 119.78 90.02
N VAL A 109 45.64 118.70 90.63
CA VAL A 109 44.64 118.80 91.70
C VAL A 109 45.14 119.63 92.91
N PRO A 110 46.35 119.39 93.46
CA PRO A 110 46.84 120.17 94.59
C PRO A 110 47.15 121.63 94.22
N LEU A 111 47.58 121.90 92.98
CA LEU A 111 47.80 123.26 92.50
C LEU A 111 46.49 124.05 92.38
N MET A 112 45.41 123.40 91.96
CA MET A 112 44.08 124.01 91.93
C MET A 112 43.53 124.23 93.35
N GLU A 113 43.66 123.26 94.26
CA GLU A 113 43.20 123.37 95.66
C GLU A 113 43.96 124.45 96.47
N SER A 114 45.21 124.76 96.09
CA SER A 114 46.03 125.84 96.68
C SER A 114 45.88 127.21 95.99
N GLY A 115 44.92 127.35 95.06
CA GLY A 115 44.59 128.60 94.37
C GLY A 115 45.60 129.04 93.30
N LYS A 116 46.59 128.21 92.94
CA LYS A 116 47.66 128.53 91.99
C LYS A 116 47.29 128.13 90.55
N LYS A 117 46.19 128.69 90.05
CA LYS A 117 45.57 128.34 88.77
C LYS A 117 46.48 128.50 87.56
N ASP A 118 47.27 129.58 87.49
CA ASP A 118 48.17 129.82 86.36
C ASP A 118 49.27 128.75 86.26
N THR A 119 49.76 128.29 87.42
CA THR A 119 50.76 127.21 87.47
C THR A 119 50.15 125.86 87.09
N ALA A 120 48.92 125.57 87.53
CA ALA A 120 48.18 124.37 87.09
C ALA A 120 47.95 124.38 85.57
N ASN A 121 47.59 125.52 84.99
CA ASN A 121 47.38 125.66 83.55
C ASN A 121 48.70 125.47 82.76
N LEU A 122 49.84 125.88 83.31
CA LEU A 122 51.15 125.60 82.72
C LEU A 122 51.46 124.09 82.70
N VAL A 123 51.23 123.39 83.81
CA VAL A 123 51.42 121.92 83.91
C VAL A 123 50.50 121.18 82.92
N LEU A 124 49.25 121.62 82.80
CA LEU A 124 48.29 121.09 81.83
C LEU A 124 48.80 121.22 80.39
N ARG A 125 49.29 122.41 80.02
CA ARG A 125 49.77 122.70 78.66
C ARG A 125 51.07 121.99 78.31
N ILE A 126 51.95 121.75 79.27
CA ILE A 126 53.27 121.16 79.01
C ILE A 126 53.26 119.65 79.26
N GLN A 127 52.89 119.20 80.46
CA GLN A 127 53.03 117.78 80.84
C GLN A 127 51.83 116.94 80.42
N ILE A 128 50.61 117.30 80.85
CA ILE A 128 49.39 116.54 80.54
C ILE A 128 49.18 116.45 79.03
N SER A 129 49.34 117.57 78.32
CA SER A 129 49.20 117.61 76.86
C SER A 129 50.24 116.75 76.13
N ASN A 130 51.48 116.66 76.65
CA ASN A 130 52.52 115.79 76.06
C ASN A 130 52.19 114.31 76.27
N TYR A 131 51.80 113.91 77.49
CA TYR A 131 51.38 112.52 77.73
C TYR A 131 50.18 112.12 76.88
N ARG A 132 49.18 113.00 76.72
CA ARG A 132 48.06 112.78 75.80
C ARG A 132 48.54 112.58 74.37
N TYR A 133 49.43 113.45 73.88
CA TYR A 133 49.95 113.33 72.52
C TYR A 133 50.60 111.96 72.28
N GLN A 134 51.42 111.50 73.22
CA GLN A 134 52.06 110.18 73.13
C GLN A 134 51.03 109.04 73.15
N ILE A 135 50.03 109.10 74.02
CA ILE A 135 48.96 108.08 74.09
C ILE A 135 48.17 108.01 72.78
N ILE A 136 47.72 109.17 72.27
CA ILE A 136 46.94 109.25 71.03
C ILE A 136 47.79 108.80 69.83
N SER A 137 49.07 109.16 69.79
CA SER A 137 49.99 108.72 68.74
C SER A 137 50.14 107.19 68.72
N SER A 138 50.39 106.58 69.89
CA SER A 138 50.50 105.12 70.00
C SER A 138 49.18 104.41 69.69
N LEU A 139 48.03 104.95 70.09
CA LEU A 139 46.72 104.39 69.73
C LEU A 139 46.41 104.50 68.22
N ASN A 140 46.81 105.59 67.57
CA ASN A 140 46.70 105.72 66.12
C ASN A 140 47.63 104.74 65.39
N GLU A 141 48.84 104.53 65.89
CA GLU A 141 49.75 103.52 65.33
C GLU A 141 49.18 102.10 65.48
N LEU A 142 48.62 101.79 66.66
CA LEU A 142 47.95 100.52 66.91
C LEU A 142 46.82 100.28 65.91
N THR A 143 45.97 101.29 65.67
CA THR A 143 44.88 101.25 64.69
C THR A 143 45.37 101.03 63.26
N ARG A 144 46.48 101.67 62.87
CA ARG A 144 47.05 101.53 61.52
C ARG A 144 47.55 100.11 61.25
N LEU A 145 48.24 99.51 62.22
CA LEU A 145 48.80 98.17 62.07
C LEU A 145 47.71 97.09 62.03
N THR A 146 46.68 97.20 62.87
CA THR A 146 45.53 96.27 62.83
C THR A 146 44.72 96.40 61.55
N ARG A 147 44.59 97.61 60.96
CA ARG A 147 43.89 97.82 59.69
C ARG A 147 44.63 97.24 58.47
N SER A 148 45.97 97.21 58.50
CA SER A 148 46.78 96.62 57.42
C SER A 148 46.65 95.10 57.32
N GLY A 149 46.40 94.40 58.44
CA GLY A 149 46.20 92.94 58.44
C GLY A 149 44.87 92.49 57.82
N SER A 150 43.84 93.35 57.82
CA SER A 150 42.50 93.01 57.34
C SER A 150 42.33 93.02 55.82
N HIS A 151 43.17 93.76 55.08
CA HIS A 151 43.10 93.76 53.61
C HIS A 151 43.64 92.46 52.98
N SER A 152 44.71 91.87 53.53
CA SER A 152 45.32 90.65 52.98
C SER A 152 44.43 89.40 53.10
N ALA A 153 43.56 89.34 54.12
CA ALA A 153 42.63 88.23 54.32
C ALA A 153 41.42 88.27 53.35
N TYR A 154 41.04 89.45 52.86
CA TYR A 154 39.93 89.62 51.91
C TYR A 154 40.29 89.10 50.51
N ASP A 155 41.47 89.45 49.99
CA ASP A 155 41.90 89.07 48.63
C ASP A 155 42.12 87.55 48.48
N TYR A 156 42.61 86.89 49.53
CA TYR A 156 42.78 85.43 49.52
C TYR A 156 41.43 84.71 49.39
N THR A 157 40.43 85.15 50.14
CA THR A 157 39.10 84.53 50.16
C THR A 157 38.40 84.65 48.80
N TYR A 158 38.57 85.78 48.10
CA TYR A 158 38.00 85.99 46.76
C TYR A 158 38.65 85.12 45.67
N SER A 159 39.98 84.98 45.68
CA SER A 159 40.72 84.16 44.70
C SER A 159 40.52 82.65 44.88
N ALA A 160 40.26 82.19 46.11
CA ALA A 160 39.90 80.81 46.39
C ALA A 160 38.54 80.42 45.77
N PHE A 161 37.56 81.33 45.82
CA PHE A 161 36.21 81.09 45.27
C PHE A 161 36.20 80.92 43.74
N GLN A 162 36.95 81.75 43.00
CA GLN A 162 37.01 81.69 41.53
C GLN A 162 37.66 80.40 40.99
N ARG A 163 38.67 79.88 41.69
CA ARG A 163 39.33 78.61 41.31
C ARG A 163 38.41 77.40 41.46
N GLY A 164 37.49 77.42 42.42
CA GLY A 164 36.49 76.35 42.57
C GLY A 164 35.52 76.28 41.40
N LEU A 165 35.11 77.43 40.86
CA LEU A 165 34.15 77.50 39.75
C LEU A 165 34.71 76.93 38.44
N THR A 166 35.98 77.18 38.14
CA THR A 166 36.62 76.72 36.88
C THR A 166 36.83 75.21 36.85
N ILE A 167 37.22 74.60 37.98
CA ILE A 167 37.38 73.15 38.10
C ILE A 167 36.03 72.43 37.89
N LEU A 168 34.94 72.99 38.43
CA LEU A 168 33.60 72.44 38.29
C LEU A 168 33.16 72.46 36.82
N GLY A 169 33.29 73.61 36.14
CA GLY A 169 32.97 73.75 34.72
C GLY A 169 33.74 72.80 33.80
N GLY A 170 35.06 72.64 34.03
CA GLY A 170 35.89 71.74 33.23
C GLY A 170 35.51 70.26 33.36
N SER A 171 35.14 69.82 34.57
CA SER A 171 34.75 68.42 34.82
C SER A 171 33.45 68.03 34.11
N VAL A 172 32.49 68.97 33.98
CA VAL A 172 31.21 68.76 33.30
C VAL A 172 31.42 68.58 31.80
N VAL A 173 32.17 69.49 31.16
CA VAL A 173 32.44 69.42 29.71
C VAL A 173 33.14 68.11 29.32
N LEU A 174 34.15 67.70 30.10
CA LEU A 174 34.88 66.46 29.82
C LEU A 174 33.99 65.22 29.92
N SER A 175 33.08 65.19 30.91
CA SER A 175 32.14 64.07 31.07
C SER A 175 31.15 63.95 29.91
N THR A 176 30.66 65.09 29.38
CA THR A 176 29.74 65.12 28.24
C THR A 176 30.40 64.63 26.95
N VAL A 177 31.65 65.04 26.70
CA VAL A 177 32.40 64.60 25.51
C VAL A 177 32.66 63.09 25.54
N ILE A 178 33.06 62.55 26.69
CA ILE A 178 33.28 61.10 26.85
C ILE A 178 31.96 60.33 26.69
N GLY A 179 30.87 60.84 27.28
CA GLY A 179 29.54 60.26 27.12
C GLY A 179 29.09 60.22 25.66
N PHE A 180 29.29 61.31 24.91
CA PHE A 180 28.96 61.38 23.50
C PHE A 180 29.80 60.42 22.65
N LEU A 181 31.11 60.34 22.89
CA LEU A 181 32.00 59.41 22.17
C LEU A 181 31.65 57.95 22.43
N LEU A 182 31.31 57.60 23.67
CA LEU A 182 30.85 56.26 24.02
C LEU A 182 29.51 55.92 23.34
N LEU A 183 28.53 56.83 23.38
CA LEU A 183 27.24 56.65 22.72
C LEU A 183 27.40 56.52 21.20
N TRP A 184 28.26 57.33 20.59
CA TRP A 184 28.53 57.27 19.16
C TRP A 184 29.22 55.95 18.75
N ALA A 185 30.21 55.49 19.51
CA ALA A 185 30.90 54.23 19.25
C ALA A 185 29.95 53.02 19.40
N LEU A 186 29.12 53.02 20.43
CA LEU A 186 28.16 51.94 20.72
C LEU A 186 27.04 51.89 19.66
N ASN A 187 26.53 53.04 19.25
CA ASN A 187 25.54 53.16 18.17
C ASN A 187 26.12 52.66 16.83
N ARG A 188 27.37 53.02 16.50
CA ARG A 188 28.02 52.59 15.26
C ARG A 188 28.28 51.07 15.23
N TYR A 189 28.63 50.48 16.37
CA TYR A 189 28.84 49.03 16.50
C TYR A 189 27.52 48.25 16.36
N LEU A 190 26.47 48.66 17.09
CA LEU A 190 25.17 48.00 17.04
C LEU A 190 24.52 48.07 15.66
N ASN A 191 24.47 49.26 15.04
CA ASN A 191 23.81 49.44 13.74
C ASN A 191 24.49 48.63 12.63
N ARG A 192 25.83 48.52 12.64
CA ARG A 192 26.54 47.79 11.60
C ARG A 192 26.26 46.29 11.64
N ASN A 193 26.18 45.71 12.84
CA ASN A 193 25.95 44.28 13.01
C ASN A 193 24.46 43.93 12.90
N MET A 194 23.57 44.78 13.40
CA MET A 194 22.12 44.63 13.25
C MET A 194 21.69 44.67 11.78
N ASN A 195 22.27 45.58 10.98
CA ASN A 195 21.95 45.66 9.54
C ASN A 195 22.32 44.38 8.79
N LYS A 196 23.38 43.67 9.18
CA LYS A 196 23.73 42.37 8.57
C LYS A 196 22.71 41.30 8.92
N VAL A 197 22.28 41.22 10.18
CA VAL A 197 21.25 40.27 10.62
C VAL A 197 19.91 40.56 9.93
N MET A 198 19.52 41.84 9.85
CA MET A 198 18.31 42.28 9.14
C MET A 198 18.36 41.96 7.65
N PHE A 199 19.51 42.15 7.00
CA PHE A 199 19.72 41.77 5.61
C PHE A 199 19.54 40.25 5.42
N THR A 200 20.23 39.43 6.21
CA THR A 200 20.08 37.97 6.16
C THR A 200 18.63 37.53 6.42
N ALA A 201 17.93 38.17 7.36
CA ALA A 201 16.52 37.89 7.63
C ALA A 201 15.63 38.22 6.42
N SER A 202 15.87 39.37 5.77
CA SER A 202 15.14 39.78 4.57
C SER A 202 15.37 38.80 3.42
N GLU A 203 16.63 38.44 3.15
CA GLU A 203 16.97 37.50 2.09
C GLU A 203 16.33 36.11 2.33
N ILE A 204 16.34 35.61 3.58
CA ILE A 204 15.64 34.36 3.93
C ILE A 204 14.13 34.49 3.71
N ALA A 205 13.52 35.63 4.07
CA ALA A 205 12.10 35.89 3.87
C ALA A 205 11.71 35.99 2.39
N ASP A 206 12.60 36.55 1.57
CA ASP A 206 12.46 36.64 0.11
C ASP A 206 12.80 35.33 -0.61
N GLY A 207 13.20 34.29 0.14
CA GLY A 207 13.47 32.95 -0.35
C GLY A 207 14.91 32.73 -0.83
N ASN A 208 15.82 33.68 -0.68
CA ASN A 208 17.23 33.52 -1.03
C ASN A 208 18.02 32.88 0.12
N LEU A 209 18.23 31.56 0.05
CA LEU A 209 18.99 30.79 1.04
C LEU A 209 20.46 30.56 0.64
N ARG A 210 20.85 30.97 -0.58
CA ARG A 210 22.22 30.92 -1.10
C ARG A 210 23.18 31.92 -0.47
N ILE A 211 22.66 32.89 0.28
CA ILE A 211 23.49 33.90 0.94
C ILE A 211 24.48 33.26 1.92
N SER A 212 25.65 33.88 2.06
CA SER A 212 26.69 33.42 2.98
C SER A 212 26.20 33.45 4.43
N ASP A 213 26.72 32.55 5.26
CA ASP A 213 26.44 32.54 6.70
C ASP A 213 26.86 33.87 7.35
N LEU A 214 26.11 34.29 8.37
CA LEU A 214 26.55 35.39 9.22
C LEU A 214 27.82 34.97 9.96
N ASP A 215 28.92 35.68 9.71
CA ASP A 215 30.18 35.51 10.45
C ASP A 215 29.94 35.63 11.96
N ARG A 216 30.71 34.91 12.79
CA ARG A 216 30.63 35.00 14.25
C ARG A 216 31.03 36.39 14.75
N VAL A 217 30.07 37.30 14.79
CA VAL A 217 30.26 38.65 15.33
C VAL A 217 30.08 38.62 16.84
N GLY A 218 31.12 38.19 17.57
CA GLY A 218 31.15 38.28 19.03
C GLY A 218 30.41 37.16 19.79
N LYS A 219 30.46 37.26 21.13
CA LYS A 219 29.78 36.35 22.08
C LYS A 219 28.53 37.01 22.71
N ASP A 220 28.13 38.15 22.19
CA ASP A 220 27.01 38.96 22.67
C ASP A 220 25.68 38.45 22.08
N GLU A 221 24.60 39.16 22.39
CA GLU A 221 23.24 38.84 21.95
C GLU A 221 23.11 38.85 20.41
N LEU A 222 23.87 39.69 19.71
CA LEU A 222 23.89 39.74 18.25
C LEU A 222 24.60 38.53 17.65
N GLY A 223 25.69 38.07 18.26
CA GLY A 223 26.35 36.82 17.89
C GLY A 223 25.44 35.60 18.07
N GLN A 224 24.68 35.52 19.16
CA GLN A 224 23.69 34.45 19.38
C GLN A 224 22.56 34.49 18.35
N LEU A 225 22.06 35.68 18.02
CA LEU A 225 21.05 35.88 16.99
C LEU A 225 21.55 35.45 15.61
N GLY A 226 22.79 35.77 15.26
CA GLY A 226 23.41 35.31 14.00
C GLY A 226 23.51 33.79 13.90
N VAL A 227 23.90 33.11 14.99
CA VAL A 227 23.93 31.64 15.05
C VAL A 227 22.52 31.04 14.90
N ALA A 228 21.52 31.61 15.57
CA ALA A 228 20.13 31.18 15.45
C ALA A 228 19.59 31.38 14.03
N MET A 229 19.94 32.51 13.39
CA MET A 229 19.56 32.80 12.00
C MET A 229 20.20 31.82 11.01
N ASN A 230 21.49 31.50 11.16
CA ASN A 230 22.16 30.48 10.34
C ASN A 230 21.52 29.10 10.53
N ARG A 231 21.15 28.74 11.77
CA ARG A 231 20.43 27.49 12.05
C ARG A 231 19.06 27.47 11.37
N MET A 232 18.30 28.56 11.44
CA MET A 232 17.00 28.68 10.76
C MET A 232 17.15 28.58 9.24
N LYS A 233 18.14 29.28 8.64
CA LYS A 233 18.46 29.17 7.21
C LYS A 233 18.72 27.72 6.81
N LYS A 234 19.58 27.03 7.57
CA LYS A 234 19.92 25.62 7.30
C LYS A 234 18.69 24.72 7.42
N SER A 235 17.89 24.87 8.48
CA SER A 235 16.67 24.08 8.65
C SER A 235 15.64 24.32 7.54
N LEU A 236 15.47 25.57 7.09
CA LEU A 236 14.60 25.87 5.94
C LEU A 236 15.15 25.26 4.65
N SER A 237 16.44 25.39 4.39
CA SER A 237 17.11 24.78 3.23
C SER A 237 16.94 23.25 3.22
N ASP A 238 17.15 22.59 4.36
CA ASP A 238 16.97 21.14 4.51
C ASP A 238 15.51 20.70 4.31
N ILE A 239 14.53 21.49 4.79
CA ILE A 239 13.09 21.23 4.59
C ILE A 239 12.72 21.38 3.11
N ILE A 240 13.13 22.46 2.46
CA ILE A 240 12.82 22.74 1.05
C ILE A 240 13.45 21.67 0.14
N ALA A 241 14.69 21.26 0.43
CA ALA A 241 15.34 20.15 -0.28
C ALA A 241 14.58 18.83 -0.14
N GLN A 242 14.11 18.49 1.07
CA GLN A 242 13.28 17.30 1.30
C GLN A 242 11.92 17.38 0.61
N ILE A 243 11.26 18.54 0.64
CA ILE A 243 9.98 18.75 -0.06
C ILE A 243 10.17 18.59 -1.58
N SER A 244 11.27 19.10 -2.13
CA SER A 244 11.60 18.95 -3.56
C SER A 244 11.82 17.47 -3.93
N ASP A 245 12.61 16.73 -3.16
CA ASP A 245 12.84 15.28 -3.37
C ASP A 245 11.53 14.47 -3.29
N VAL A 246 10.70 14.73 -2.27
CA VAL A 246 9.41 14.06 -2.11
C VAL A 246 8.46 14.40 -3.26
N SER A 247 8.46 15.65 -3.74
CA SER A 247 7.64 16.06 -4.90
C SER A 247 8.06 15.32 -6.17
N ASP A 248 9.37 15.23 -6.44
CA ASP A 248 9.90 14.51 -7.61
C ASP A 248 9.57 13.02 -7.55
N ARG A 249 9.66 12.41 -6.36
CA ARG A 249 9.26 11.02 -6.15
C ARG A 249 7.76 10.81 -6.33
N LEU A 250 6.92 11.73 -5.85
CA LEU A 250 5.47 11.67 -6.03
C LEU A 250 5.08 11.77 -7.51
N VAL A 251 5.66 12.73 -8.25
CA VAL A 251 5.47 12.84 -9.71
C VAL A 251 5.81 11.52 -10.40
N LYS A 252 6.98 10.94 -10.09
CA LYS A 252 7.37 9.66 -10.70
C LYS A 252 6.40 8.52 -10.35
N GLN A 253 6.04 8.39 -9.07
CA GLN A 253 5.12 7.35 -8.60
C GLN A 253 3.70 7.49 -9.19
N SER A 254 3.19 8.72 -9.32
CA SER A 254 1.92 8.98 -9.98
C SER A 254 1.94 8.58 -11.45
N ASN A 255 3.00 8.91 -12.18
CA ASN A 255 3.14 8.50 -13.58
C ASN A 255 3.26 6.97 -13.73
N ASP A 256 4.02 6.31 -12.85
CA ASP A 256 4.10 4.84 -12.81
C ASP A 256 2.74 4.20 -12.48
N LEU A 257 1.93 4.84 -11.62
CA LEU A 257 0.59 4.40 -11.27
C LEU A 257 -0.40 4.56 -12.43
N VAL A 258 -0.38 5.68 -13.15
CA VAL A 258 -1.19 5.88 -14.37
C VAL A 258 -0.85 4.80 -15.40
N LYS A 259 0.44 4.55 -15.64
CA LYS A 259 0.88 3.50 -16.57
C LYS A 259 0.37 2.12 -16.15
N SER A 260 0.55 1.75 -14.89
CA SER A 260 0.10 0.45 -14.35
C SER A 260 -1.43 0.31 -14.45
N THR A 261 -2.17 1.40 -14.26
CA THR A 261 -3.62 1.44 -14.37
C THR A 261 -4.08 1.26 -15.83
N ASN A 262 -3.38 1.86 -16.79
CA ASN A 262 -3.64 1.65 -18.22
C ASN A 262 -3.35 0.20 -18.67
N ASP A 263 -2.29 -0.41 -18.15
CA ASP A 263 -1.98 -1.82 -18.41
C ASP A 263 -3.10 -2.73 -17.85
N LEU A 264 -3.59 -2.45 -16.64
CA LEU A 264 -4.73 -3.15 -16.03
C LEU A 264 -6.04 -2.93 -16.78
N HIS A 265 -6.28 -1.73 -17.30
CA HIS A 265 -7.45 -1.42 -18.12
C HIS A 265 -7.44 -2.25 -19.41
N SER A 266 -6.31 -2.30 -20.09
CA SER A 266 -6.13 -3.12 -21.31
C SER A 266 -6.32 -4.62 -21.01
N GLY A 267 -5.75 -5.11 -19.90
CA GLY A 267 -5.97 -6.48 -19.43
C GLY A 267 -7.44 -6.77 -19.12
N SER A 268 -8.15 -5.83 -18.51
CA SER A 268 -9.59 -5.96 -18.21
C SER A 268 -10.43 -6.04 -19.48
N GLN A 269 -10.10 -5.24 -20.52
CA GLN A 269 -10.75 -5.33 -21.83
C GLN A 269 -10.54 -6.69 -22.50
N GLN A 270 -9.33 -7.24 -22.39
CA GLN A 270 -9.05 -8.57 -22.93
C GLN A 270 -9.84 -9.66 -22.20
N ILE A 271 -9.93 -9.60 -20.87
CA ILE A 271 -10.76 -10.55 -20.09
C ILE A 271 -12.24 -10.40 -20.48
N ALA A 272 -12.73 -9.18 -20.69
CA ALA A 272 -14.10 -8.95 -21.14
C ALA A 272 -14.39 -9.62 -22.49
N ALA A 273 -13.47 -9.48 -23.46
CA ALA A 273 -13.60 -10.15 -24.76
C ALA A 273 -13.58 -11.68 -24.62
N THR A 274 -12.70 -12.23 -23.77
CA THR A 274 -12.68 -13.67 -23.48
C THR A 274 -13.98 -14.14 -22.82
N MET A 275 -14.59 -13.33 -21.94
CA MET A 275 -15.88 -13.66 -21.31
C MET A 275 -17.02 -13.66 -22.33
N GLU A 276 -17.01 -12.75 -23.31
CA GLU A 276 -17.98 -12.74 -24.41
C GLU A 276 -17.86 -13.99 -25.29
N GLU A 277 -16.64 -14.39 -25.65
CA GLU A 277 -16.38 -15.65 -26.37
C GLU A 277 -16.83 -16.87 -25.55
N LEU A 278 -16.55 -16.89 -24.25
CA LEU A 278 -16.93 -17.99 -23.37
C LEU A 278 -18.46 -18.06 -23.18
N SER A 279 -19.14 -16.91 -23.18
CA SER A 279 -20.60 -16.83 -23.14
C SER A 279 -21.21 -17.47 -24.38
N SER A 280 -20.73 -17.08 -25.56
CA SER A 280 -21.15 -17.68 -26.84
C SER A 280 -20.87 -19.18 -26.85
N GLY A 281 -19.70 -19.62 -26.37
CA GLY A 281 -19.34 -21.03 -26.27
C GLY A 281 -20.24 -21.82 -25.32
N SER A 282 -20.64 -21.23 -24.19
CA SER A 282 -21.55 -21.86 -23.22
C SER A 282 -22.95 -22.00 -23.78
N GLU A 283 -23.44 -20.99 -24.52
CA GLU A 283 -24.73 -21.06 -25.22
C GLU A 283 -24.73 -22.12 -26.32
N GLU A 284 -23.65 -22.19 -27.12
CA GLU A 284 -23.47 -23.25 -28.11
C GLU A 284 -23.44 -24.65 -27.47
N GLN A 285 -22.78 -24.82 -26.33
CA GLN A 285 -22.76 -26.09 -25.60
C GLN A 285 -24.15 -26.49 -25.10
N ALA A 286 -24.92 -25.56 -24.54
CA ALA A 286 -26.29 -25.83 -24.09
C ALA A 286 -27.19 -26.24 -25.26
N ASN A 287 -27.09 -25.55 -26.40
CA ASN A 287 -27.83 -25.89 -27.62
C ASN A 287 -27.41 -27.25 -28.19
N ALA A 288 -26.11 -27.54 -28.21
CA ALA A 288 -25.59 -28.83 -28.66
C ALA A 288 -26.05 -29.98 -27.75
N ALA A 289 -26.11 -29.77 -26.44
CA ALA A 289 -26.64 -30.73 -25.49
C ALA A 289 -28.13 -31.04 -25.76
N ASN A 290 -28.96 -30.01 -25.96
CA ASN A 290 -30.37 -30.20 -26.33
C ASN A 290 -30.53 -30.99 -27.63
N HIS A 291 -29.76 -30.67 -28.66
CA HIS A 291 -29.83 -31.39 -29.93
C HIS A 291 -29.33 -32.84 -29.80
N LEU A 292 -28.30 -33.10 -28.99
CA LEU A 292 -27.85 -34.45 -28.67
C LEU A 292 -28.92 -35.25 -27.93
N TYR A 293 -29.66 -34.60 -27.02
CA TYR A 293 -30.77 -35.23 -26.30
C TYR A 293 -31.87 -35.67 -27.28
N GLU A 294 -32.29 -34.80 -28.19
CA GLU A 294 -33.28 -35.14 -29.23
C GLU A 294 -32.81 -36.32 -30.10
N LYS A 295 -31.54 -36.32 -30.50
CA LYS A 295 -30.94 -37.42 -31.27
C LYS A 295 -30.90 -38.73 -30.47
N MET A 296 -30.65 -38.65 -29.17
CA MET A 296 -30.69 -39.81 -28.29
C MET A 296 -32.11 -40.40 -28.20
N GLN A 297 -33.14 -39.55 -28.13
CA GLN A 297 -34.53 -40.02 -28.14
C GLN A 297 -34.90 -40.69 -29.47
N GLN A 298 -34.46 -40.13 -30.61
CA GLN A 298 -34.63 -40.77 -31.91
C GLN A 298 -33.91 -42.13 -31.98
N PHE A 299 -32.71 -42.22 -31.40
CA PHE A 299 -31.94 -43.45 -31.34
C PHE A 299 -32.63 -44.53 -30.50
N LEU A 300 -33.15 -44.18 -29.31
CA LEU A 300 -33.95 -45.07 -28.48
C LEU A 300 -35.21 -45.56 -29.20
N GLY A 301 -35.89 -44.68 -29.94
CA GLY A 301 -37.03 -45.09 -30.78
C GLY A 301 -36.66 -46.10 -31.86
N THR A 302 -35.48 -45.93 -32.49
CA THR A 302 -34.96 -46.87 -33.49
C THR A 302 -34.62 -48.21 -32.85
N ILE A 303 -34.01 -48.23 -31.66
CA ILE A 303 -33.73 -49.47 -30.91
C ILE A 303 -35.04 -50.21 -30.60
N ALA A 304 -36.07 -49.51 -30.14
CA ALA A 304 -37.38 -50.11 -29.86
C ALA A 304 -37.99 -50.77 -31.11
N GLU A 305 -37.87 -50.14 -32.28
CA GLU A 305 -38.32 -50.71 -33.54
C GLU A 305 -37.55 -52.00 -33.90
N VAL A 306 -36.22 -52.02 -33.69
CA VAL A 306 -35.40 -53.21 -33.94
C VAL A 306 -35.76 -54.35 -32.98
N VAL A 307 -36.01 -54.05 -31.70
CA VAL A 307 -36.47 -55.05 -30.72
C VAL A 307 -37.80 -55.67 -31.18
N TYR A 308 -38.76 -54.85 -31.60
CA TYR A 308 -40.04 -55.33 -32.13
C TYR A 308 -39.86 -56.24 -33.36
N LYS A 309 -39.04 -55.82 -34.33
CA LYS A 309 -38.74 -56.63 -35.53
C LYS A 309 -38.00 -57.94 -35.18
N SER A 310 -37.15 -57.92 -34.16
CA SER A 310 -36.42 -59.11 -33.69
C SER A 310 -37.38 -60.15 -33.12
N GLU A 311 -38.36 -59.72 -32.35
CA GLU A 311 -39.42 -60.58 -31.81
C GLU A 311 -40.29 -61.21 -32.93
N ASP A 312 -40.66 -60.42 -33.94
CA ASP A 312 -41.36 -60.96 -35.11
C ASP A 312 -40.50 -61.94 -35.91
N THR A 313 -39.20 -61.66 -36.05
CA THR A 313 -38.25 -62.59 -36.70
C THR A 313 -38.13 -63.90 -35.91
N LYS A 314 -38.14 -63.83 -34.56
CA LYS A 314 -38.12 -65.02 -33.70
C LYS A 314 -39.33 -65.91 -33.96
N LYS A 315 -40.54 -65.35 -33.99
CA LYS A 315 -41.79 -66.08 -34.29
C LYS A 315 -41.74 -66.74 -35.67
N VAL A 316 -41.19 -66.06 -36.67
CA VAL A 316 -41.03 -66.63 -38.03
C VAL A 316 -40.04 -67.80 -38.00
N SER A 317 -38.94 -67.68 -37.26
CA SER A 317 -37.95 -68.76 -37.08
C SER A 317 -38.58 -69.99 -36.39
N GLU A 318 -39.34 -69.79 -35.32
CA GLU A 318 -40.07 -70.87 -34.63
C GLU A 318 -41.07 -71.58 -35.55
N LYS A 319 -41.79 -70.81 -36.39
CA LYS A 319 -42.69 -71.38 -37.40
C LYS A 319 -41.94 -72.18 -38.46
N MET A 320 -40.80 -71.68 -38.95
CA MET A 320 -39.95 -72.42 -39.89
C MET A 320 -39.43 -73.71 -39.28
N LEU A 321 -39.04 -73.70 -38.00
CA LEU A 321 -38.59 -74.87 -37.28
C LEU A 321 -39.70 -75.93 -37.20
N ALA A 322 -40.92 -75.52 -36.86
CA ALA A 322 -42.08 -76.42 -36.83
C ALA A 322 -42.36 -77.05 -38.20
N MET A 323 -42.43 -76.23 -39.27
CA MET A 323 -42.66 -76.71 -40.64
C MET A 323 -41.54 -77.64 -41.13
N THR A 324 -40.30 -77.36 -40.76
CA THR A 324 -39.15 -78.18 -41.17
C THR A 324 -39.14 -79.53 -40.43
N ASN A 325 -39.51 -79.55 -39.15
CA ASN A 325 -39.69 -80.80 -38.40
C ASN A 325 -40.82 -81.66 -38.97
N GLU A 326 -41.94 -81.06 -39.36
CA GLU A 326 -43.02 -81.75 -40.07
C GLU A 326 -42.52 -82.30 -41.42
N GLY A 327 -41.78 -81.50 -42.18
CA GLY A 327 -41.14 -81.93 -43.44
C GLY A 327 -40.17 -83.10 -43.24
N ARG A 328 -39.41 -83.12 -42.14
CA ARG A 328 -38.54 -84.22 -41.75
C ARG A 328 -39.34 -85.50 -41.51
N GLN A 329 -40.41 -85.41 -40.72
CA GLN A 329 -41.26 -86.56 -40.42
C GLN A 329 -41.88 -87.14 -41.70
N ASN A 330 -42.40 -86.29 -42.59
CA ASN A 330 -42.94 -86.72 -43.88
C ASN A 330 -41.87 -87.39 -44.76
N MET A 331 -40.63 -86.91 -44.73
CA MET A 331 -39.52 -87.53 -45.45
C MET A 331 -39.15 -88.90 -44.87
N ASP A 332 -39.08 -89.02 -43.54
CA ASP A 332 -38.80 -90.29 -42.85
C ASP A 332 -39.87 -91.35 -43.21
N ASP A 333 -41.16 -90.96 -43.21
CA ASP A 333 -42.27 -91.83 -43.63
C ASP A 333 -42.15 -92.23 -45.11
N SER A 334 -41.73 -91.30 -45.96
CA SER A 334 -41.54 -91.56 -47.39
C SER A 334 -40.37 -92.53 -47.63
N ILE A 335 -39.28 -92.44 -46.86
CA ILE A 335 -38.15 -93.39 -46.91
C ILE A 335 -38.63 -94.80 -46.51
N LEU A 336 -39.43 -94.91 -45.45
CA LEU A 336 -40.01 -96.20 -45.04
C LEU A 336 -40.92 -96.79 -46.13
N LYS A 337 -41.73 -95.96 -46.81
CA LYS A 337 -42.57 -96.41 -47.92
C LYS A 337 -41.78 -96.84 -49.14
N MET A 338 -40.66 -96.19 -49.47
CA MET A 338 -39.78 -96.67 -50.53
C MET A 338 -39.12 -98.01 -50.20
N ALA A 339 -38.76 -98.24 -48.94
CA ALA A 339 -38.27 -99.55 -48.50
C ALA A 339 -39.33 -100.65 -48.69
N GLU A 340 -40.59 -100.37 -48.37
CA GLU A 340 -41.73 -101.29 -48.59
C GLU A 340 -41.94 -101.58 -50.09
N ILE A 341 -41.87 -100.55 -50.96
CA ILE A 341 -41.96 -100.71 -52.41
C ILE A 341 -40.81 -101.57 -52.94
N ASN A 342 -39.59 -101.31 -52.47
CA ASN A 342 -38.40 -102.06 -52.85
C ASN A 342 -38.53 -103.55 -52.53
N ASP A 343 -39.04 -103.89 -51.33
CA ASP A 343 -39.34 -105.27 -50.93
C ASP A 343 -40.39 -105.93 -51.84
N LYS A 344 -41.44 -105.20 -52.22
CA LYS A 344 -42.48 -105.69 -53.14
C LYS A 344 -41.98 -105.93 -54.57
N ILE A 345 -41.09 -105.07 -55.07
CA ILE A 345 -40.44 -105.28 -56.37
C ILE A 345 -39.54 -106.52 -56.33
N ASN A 346 -38.75 -106.69 -55.27
CA ASN A 346 -37.91 -107.87 -55.07
C ASN A 346 -38.74 -109.17 -55.03
N GLN A 347 -39.85 -109.20 -54.29
CA GLN A 347 -40.78 -110.34 -54.28
C GLN A 347 -41.33 -110.64 -55.69
N SER A 348 -41.64 -109.60 -56.47
CA SER A 348 -42.13 -109.74 -57.84
C SER A 348 -41.06 -110.30 -58.79
N LEU A 349 -39.80 -109.88 -58.64
CA LEU A 349 -38.66 -110.43 -59.38
C LEU A 349 -38.46 -111.92 -59.08
N GLU A 350 -38.58 -112.34 -57.81
CA GLU A 350 -38.49 -113.75 -57.43
C GLU A 350 -39.63 -114.59 -58.04
N LEU A 351 -40.87 -114.08 -58.02
CA LEU A 351 -42.02 -114.75 -58.63
C LEU A 351 -41.83 -114.95 -60.14
N LEU A 352 -41.31 -113.94 -60.86
CA LEU A 352 -41.02 -114.06 -62.29
C LEU A 352 -39.89 -115.04 -62.59
N ARG A 353 -38.82 -115.05 -61.78
CA ARG A 353 -37.76 -116.07 -61.90
C ARG A 353 -38.32 -117.47 -61.68
N GLY A 354 -39.24 -117.63 -60.73
CA GLY A 354 -39.98 -118.87 -60.51
C GLY A 354 -40.85 -119.26 -61.71
N LEU A 355 -41.52 -118.30 -62.36
CA LEU A 355 -42.32 -118.51 -63.56
C LEU A 355 -41.47 -118.96 -64.76
N ASP A 356 -40.34 -118.29 -65.03
CA ASP A 356 -39.40 -118.67 -66.10
C ASP A 356 -38.89 -120.11 -65.91
N SER A 357 -38.59 -120.49 -64.67
CA SER A 357 -38.21 -121.87 -64.33
C SER A 357 -39.34 -122.88 -64.62
N LYS A 358 -40.59 -122.55 -64.27
CA LYS A 358 -41.75 -123.40 -64.57
C LYS A 358 -41.99 -123.54 -66.08
N ILE A 359 -41.89 -122.46 -66.84
CA ILE A 359 -42.03 -122.46 -68.31
C ILE A 359 -40.97 -123.36 -68.95
N LYS A 360 -39.70 -123.26 -68.52
CA LYS A 360 -38.61 -124.15 -68.97
C LYS A 360 -38.91 -125.62 -68.71
N ASN A 361 -39.51 -125.94 -67.56
CA ASN A 361 -39.91 -127.32 -67.24
C ASN A 361 -41.08 -127.80 -68.11
N ILE A 362 -42.07 -126.95 -68.39
CA ILE A 362 -43.17 -127.30 -69.32
C ILE A 362 -42.62 -127.54 -70.73
N ASN A 363 -41.71 -126.69 -71.22
CA ASN A 363 -41.12 -126.86 -72.54
C ASN A 363 -40.42 -128.22 -72.70
N LYS A 364 -39.70 -128.69 -71.66
CA LYS A 364 -39.13 -130.05 -71.64
C LYS A 364 -40.20 -131.14 -71.78
N LEU A 365 -41.34 -131.01 -71.10
CA LEU A 365 -42.44 -131.97 -71.21
C LEU A 365 -43.08 -131.95 -72.60
N VAL A 366 -43.25 -130.77 -73.19
CA VAL A 366 -43.83 -130.60 -74.53
C VAL A 366 -42.94 -131.23 -75.61
N ILE A 367 -41.60 -131.14 -75.48
CA ILE A 367 -40.65 -131.87 -76.34
C ILE A 367 -40.86 -133.38 -76.24
N VAL A 368 -40.97 -133.92 -75.01
CA VAL A 368 -41.23 -135.37 -74.82
C VAL A 368 -42.56 -135.80 -75.43
N ILE A 369 -43.62 -134.99 -75.31
CA ILE A 369 -44.92 -135.28 -75.94
C ILE A 369 -44.80 -135.26 -77.47
N LYS A 370 -44.02 -134.33 -78.04
CA LYS A 370 -43.72 -134.30 -79.47
C LYS A 370 -43.06 -135.60 -79.92
N ASP A 371 -42.02 -136.02 -79.20
CA ASP A 371 -41.29 -137.24 -79.51
C ASP A 371 -42.19 -138.48 -79.44
N ILE A 372 -43.10 -138.55 -78.46
CA ILE A 372 -44.12 -139.61 -78.36
C ILE A 372 -45.09 -139.55 -79.54
N ALA A 373 -45.57 -138.37 -79.93
CA ALA A 373 -46.48 -138.19 -81.05
C ALA A 373 -45.82 -138.59 -82.38
N ASP A 374 -44.56 -138.19 -82.61
CA ASP A 374 -43.79 -138.54 -83.80
C ASP A 374 -43.49 -140.05 -83.85
N GLN A 375 -43.15 -140.67 -82.70
CA GLN A 375 -43.03 -142.13 -82.59
C GLN A 375 -44.36 -142.84 -82.85
N THR A 376 -45.47 -142.33 -82.32
CA THR A 376 -46.81 -142.89 -82.53
C THR A 376 -47.23 -142.76 -84.00
N ASN A 377 -46.90 -141.66 -84.65
CA ASN A 377 -47.11 -141.44 -86.08
C ASN A 377 -46.32 -142.46 -86.92
N LEU A 378 -45.04 -142.70 -86.58
CA LEU A 378 -44.20 -143.72 -87.23
C LEU A 378 -44.71 -145.14 -87.00
N LEU A 379 -45.14 -145.47 -85.77
CA LEU A 379 -45.73 -146.76 -85.43
C LEU A 379 -47.05 -146.98 -86.19
N ALA A 380 -47.89 -145.96 -86.27
CA ALA A 380 -49.16 -145.99 -86.99
C ALA A 380 -48.96 -146.08 -88.51
N LEU A 381 -47.91 -145.45 -89.05
CA LEU A 381 -47.50 -145.57 -90.45
C LEU A 381 -47.04 -147.00 -90.76
N ASN A 382 -46.16 -147.57 -89.92
CA ASN A 382 -45.70 -148.95 -90.05
C ASN A 382 -46.87 -149.95 -89.94
N ALA A 383 -47.80 -149.74 -89.01
CA ALA A 383 -49.00 -150.54 -88.86
C ALA A 383 -49.94 -150.40 -90.08
N SER A 384 -50.09 -149.20 -90.65
CA SER A 384 -50.86 -148.97 -91.87
C SER A 384 -50.27 -149.69 -93.08
N ILE A 385 -48.93 -149.68 -93.21
CA ILE A 385 -48.20 -150.38 -94.28
C ILE A 385 -48.39 -151.90 -94.14
N GLU A 386 -48.21 -152.46 -92.95
CA GLU A 386 -48.32 -153.91 -92.74
C GLU A 386 -49.78 -154.40 -92.85
N ALA A 387 -50.75 -153.58 -92.42
CA ALA A 387 -52.18 -153.85 -92.62
C ALA A 387 -52.59 -153.79 -94.11
N ALA A 388 -52.01 -152.89 -94.91
CA ALA A 388 -52.20 -152.87 -96.37
C ALA A 388 -51.57 -154.10 -97.05
N ARG A 389 -50.47 -154.62 -96.48
CA ARG A 389 -49.76 -155.83 -96.94
C ARG A 389 -50.55 -157.12 -96.70
N ALA A 390 -51.40 -157.16 -95.68
CA ALA A 390 -52.27 -158.29 -95.33
C ALA A 390 -53.55 -158.42 -96.21
N GLY A 391 -53.73 -157.55 -97.21
CA GLY A 391 -54.83 -157.65 -98.19
C GLY A 391 -56.23 -157.54 -97.58
N GLU A 392 -57.17 -158.39 -98.02
CA GLU A 392 -58.58 -158.38 -97.60
C GLU A 392 -58.77 -158.49 -96.07
N HIS A 393 -57.89 -159.21 -95.36
CA HIS A 393 -57.98 -159.40 -93.91
C HIS A 393 -57.48 -158.21 -93.08
N GLY A 394 -56.72 -157.27 -93.69
CA GLY A 394 -56.14 -156.10 -93.01
C GLY A 394 -56.99 -154.83 -93.09
N LYS A 395 -58.08 -154.82 -93.87
CA LYS A 395 -58.90 -153.61 -94.16
C LYS A 395 -59.38 -152.86 -92.90
N GLY A 396 -59.81 -153.56 -91.86
CA GLY A 396 -60.23 -152.93 -90.59
C GLY A 396 -59.07 -152.30 -89.81
N PHE A 397 -57.90 -152.94 -89.84
CA PHE A 397 -56.69 -152.44 -89.18
C PHE A 397 -56.08 -151.22 -89.89
N VAL A 398 -56.17 -151.15 -91.23
CA VAL A 398 -55.75 -149.96 -92.00
C VAL A 398 -56.52 -148.72 -91.55
N VAL A 399 -57.83 -148.84 -91.32
CA VAL A 399 -58.67 -147.72 -90.87
C VAL A 399 -58.25 -147.24 -89.47
N VAL A 400 -58.02 -148.17 -88.54
CA VAL A 400 -57.58 -147.83 -87.18
C VAL A 400 -56.17 -147.20 -87.20
N ALA A 401 -55.24 -147.77 -87.95
CA ALA A 401 -53.88 -147.24 -88.06
C ALA A 401 -53.85 -145.85 -88.73
N ALA A 402 -54.70 -145.61 -89.75
CA ALA A 402 -54.86 -144.28 -90.34
C ALA A 402 -55.46 -143.27 -89.36
N GLU A 403 -56.41 -143.67 -88.51
CA GLU A 403 -56.99 -142.81 -87.48
C GLU A 403 -55.97 -142.50 -86.37
N VAL A 404 -55.19 -143.48 -85.92
CA VAL A 404 -54.08 -143.26 -84.95
C VAL A 404 -53.01 -142.34 -85.54
N ARG A 405 -52.67 -142.51 -86.83
CA ARG A 405 -51.73 -141.63 -87.56
C ARG A 405 -52.24 -140.19 -87.58
N LYS A 406 -53.52 -140.01 -87.90
CA LYS A 406 -54.20 -138.71 -87.92
C LYS A 406 -54.25 -138.06 -86.52
N LEU A 407 -54.54 -138.84 -85.46
CA LEU A 407 -54.45 -138.35 -84.08
C LEU A 407 -53.02 -137.94 -83.72
N ALA A 408 -52.01 -138.73 -84.09
CA ALA A 408 -50.61 -138.41 -83.83
C ALA A 408 -50.17 -137.12 -84.56
N GLU A 409 -50.55 -136.94 -85.83
CA GLU A 409 -50.34 -135.69 -86.57
C GLU A 409 -51.05 -134.49 -85.90
N GLN A 410 -52.28 -134.67 -85.42
CA GLN A 410 -53.02 -133.65 -84.66
C GLN A 410 -52.35 -133.31 -83.31
N VAL A 411 -51.79 -134.31 -82.61
CA VAL A 411 -51.03 -134.08 -81.38
C VAL A 411 -49.74 -133.32 -81.68
N THR A 412 -48.99 -133.69 -82.73
CA THR A 412 -47.78 -132.95 -83.15
C THR A 412 -48.11 -131.49 -83.54
N ALA A 413 -49.21 -131.24 -84.23
CA ALA A 413 -49.70 -129.89 -84.52
C ALA A 413 -50.03 -129.11 -83.23
N SER A 414 -50.81 -129.71 -82.33
CA SER A 414 -51.18 -129.09 -81.04
C SER A 414 -49.95 -128.78 -80.15
N VAL A 415 -48.96 -129.68 -80.14
CA VAL A 415 -47.69 -129.50 -79.44
C VAL A 415 -46.88 -128.35 -80.03
N THR A 416 -46.93 -128.16 -81.35
CA THR A 416 -46.29 -127.02 -82.03
C THR A 416 -46.96 -125.70 -81.62
N ASP A 417 -48.28 -125.67 -81.54
CA ASP A 417 -49.03 -124.50 -81.06
C ASP A 417 -48.72 -124.19 -79.59
N ILE A 418 -48.67 -125.21 -78.71
CA ILE A 418 -48.28 -125.05 -77.30
C ILE A 418 -46.86 -124.49 -77.19
N ASN A 419 -45.91 -124.98 -77.99
CA ASN A 419 -44.55 -124.46 -78.02
C ASN A 419 -44.52 -122.98 -78.43
N SER A 420 -45.32 -122.58 -79.41
CA SER A 420 -45.45 -121.16 -79.79
C SER A 420 -45.96 -120.31 -78.61
N ILE A 421 -47.02 -120.75 -77.95
CA ILE A 421 -47.60 -120.07 -76.78
C ILE A 421 -46.57 -119.96 -75.64
N LEU A 422 -45.83 -121.03 -75.35
CA LEU A 422 -44.79 -121.01 -74.30
C LEU A 422 -43.64 -120.07 -74.65
N SER A 423 -43.23 -120.04 -75.93
CA SER A 423 -42.22 -119.10 -76.42
C SER A 423 -42.68 -117.65 -76.28
N ASP A 424 -43.95 -117.38 -76.59
CA ASP A 424 -44.54 -116.04 -76.43
C ASP A 424 -44.64 -115.64 -74.96
N ILE A 425 -45.12 -116.53 -74.07
CA ILE A 425 -45.14 -116.28 -72.61
C ILE A 425 -43.73 -116.05 -72.08
N GLN A 426 -42.73 -116.82 -72.53
CA GLN A 426 -41.35 -116.62 -72.10
C GLN A 426 -40.81 -115.26 -72.54
N LYS A 427 -41.10 -114.85 -73.78
CA LYS A 427 -40.72 -113.54 -74.32
C LYS A 427 -41.42 -112.40 -73.57
N GLU A 428 -42.70 -112.52 -73.27
CA GLU A 428 -43.44 -111.54 -72.47
C GLU A 428 -42.93 -111.48 -71.03
N SER A 429 -42.71 -112.62 -70.38
CA SER A 429 -42.12 -112.69 -69.03
C SER A 429 -40.72 -112.07 -68.99
N GLY A 430 -39.92 -112.23 -70.04
CA GLY A 430 -38.61 -111.58 -70.16
C GLY A 430 -38.72 -110.05 -70.26
N LYS A 431 -39.72 -109.53 -70.97
CA LYS A 431 -40.00 -108.08 -70.99
C LYS A 431 -40.41 -107.57 -69.61
N VAL A 432 -41.32 -108.28 -68.92
CA VAL A 432 -41.75 -107.89 -67.56
C VAL A 432 -40.56 -107.92 -66.59
N LEU A 433 -39.68 -108.92 -66.68
CA LEU A 433 -38.48 -109.02 -65.85
C LEU A 433 -37.57 -107.79 -66.07
N SER A 434 -37.28 -107.44 -67.33
CA SER A 434 -36.48 -106.26 -67.65
C SER A 434 -37.11 -104.97 -67.12
N SER A 435 -38.42 -104.80 -67.23
CA SER A 435 -39.13 -103.63 -66.69
C SER A 435 -39.10 -103.57 -65.17
N LEU A 436 -39.15 -104.72 -64.48
CA LEU A 436 -39.01 -104.75 -63.01
C LEU A 436 -37.57 -104.48 -62.56
N GLU A 437 -36.56 -104.95 -63.28
CA GLU A 437 -35.15 -104.63 -63.00
C GLU A 437 -34.87 -103.13 -63.18
N GLU A 438 -35.42 -102.51 -64.24
CA GLU A 438 -35.36 -101.06 -64.43
C GLU A 438 -36.12 -100.33 -63.31
N GLY A 439 -37.33 -100.79 -62.95
CA GLY A 439 -38.12 -100.24 -61.85
C GLY A 439 -37.40 -100.33 -60.50
N TYR A 440 -36.71 -101.44 -60.22
CA TYR A 440 -35.85 -101.59 -59.05
C TYR A 440 -34.75 -100.54 -59.01
N GLY A 441 -34.07 -100.32 -60.15
CA GLY A 441 -33.04 -99.28 -60.27
C GLY A 441 -33.58 -97.88 -59.97
N LEU A 442 -34.76 -97.53 -60.50
CA LEU A 442 -35.42 -96.24 -60.25
C LEU A 442 -35.81 -96.07 -58.78
N VAL A 443 -36.34 -97.10 -58.13
CA VAL A 443 -36.70 -97.06 -56.70
C VAL A 443 -35.46 -96.92 -55.82
N SER A 444 -34.37 -97.63 -56.13
CA SER A 444 -33.10 -97.50 -55.41
C SER A 444 -32.56 -96.07 -55.50
N GLN A 445 -32.52 -95.48 -56.70
CA GLN A 445 -32.08 -94.10 -56.89
C GLN A 445 -33.00 -93.10 -56.17
N GLY A 446 -34.31 -93.32 -56.21
CA GLY A 446 -35.28 -92.51 -55.48
C GLY A 446 -35.06 -92.55 -53.96
N SER A 447 -34.80 -93.74 -53.41
CA SER A 447 -34.50 -93.94 -52.00
C SER A 447 -33.21 -93.20 -51.58
N ASP A 448 -32.15 -93.27 -52.39
CA ASP A 448 -30.89 -92.56 -52.13
C ASP A 448 -31.07 -91.02 -52.15
N GLN A 449 -31.86 -90.52 -53.11
CA GLN A 449 -32.19 -89.10 -53.21
C GLN A 449 -32.99 -88.62 -51.99
N MET A 450 -33.94 -89.44 -51.50
CA MET A 450 -34.74 -89.13 -50.32
C MET A 450 -33.89 -89.13 -49.04
N MET A 451 -32.99 -90.09 -48.87
CA MET A 451 -32.02 -90.07 -47.76
C MET A 451 -31.15 -88.82 -47.77
N THR A 452 -30.69 -88.39 -48.95
CA THR A 452 -29.92 -87.16 -49.11
C THR A 452 -30.74 -85.94 -48.72
N THR A 453 -32.01 -85.88 -49.18
CA THR A 453 -32.94 -84.80 -48.84
C THR A 453 -33.22 -84.76 -47.33
N GLY A 454 -33.40 -85.91 -46.69
CA GLY A 454 -33.55 -86.03 -45.23
C GLY A 454 -32.34 -85.46 -44.46
N ARG A 455 -31.11 -85.73 -44.92
CA ARG A 455 -29.90 -85.12 -44.33
C ARG A 455 -29.87 -83.60 -44.49
N THR A 456 -30.27 -83.09 -45.65
CA THR A 456 -30.36 -81.63 -45.87
C THR A 456 -31.40 -80.98 -44.95
N ILE A 457 -32.53 -81.64 -44.69
CA ILE A 457 -33.54 -81.14 -43.74
C ILE A 457 -32.96 -81.07 -42.32
N VAL A 458 -32.15 -82.05 -41.89
CA VAL A 458 -31.47 -82.00 -40.57
C VAL A 458 -30.54 -80.79 -40.47
N GLN A 459 -29.72 -80.53 -41.49
CA GLN A 459 -28.87 -79.34 -41.52
C GLN A 459 -29.68 -78.04 -41.51
N LEU A 460 -30.86 -78.03 -42.14
CA LEU A 460 -31.77 -76.89 -42.15
C LEU A 460 -32.33 -76.62 -40.74
N ILE A 461 -32.70 -77.67 -39.99
CA ILE A 461 -33.12 -77.57 -38.58
C ILE A 461 -32.02 -76.96 -37.71
N GLU A 462 -30.77 -77.41 -37.86
CA GLU A 462 -29.61 -76.84 -37.15
C GLU A 462 -29.45 -75.35 -37.47
N THR A 463 -29.52 -74.99 -38.75
CA THR A 463 -29.39 -73.61 -39.21
C THR A 463 -30.50 -72.71 -38.66
N ILE A 464 -31.76 -73.17 -38.63
CA ILE A 464 -32.87 -72.42 -38.04
C ILE A 464 -32.67 -72.19 -36.53
N ASN A 465 -32.20 -73.21 -35.80
CA ASN A 465 -31.91 -73.07 -34.37
C ASN A 465 -30.80 -72.04 -34.12
N ASP A 466 -29.76 -72.02 -34.95
CA ASP A 466 -28.69 -71.03 -34.84
C ASP A 466 -29.18 -69.61 -35.15
N VAL A 467 -30.10 -69.45 -36.11
CA VAL A 467 -30.80 -68.17 -36.33
C VAL A 467 -31.57 -67.75 -35.07
N GLY A 468 -32.28 -68.68 -34.42
CA GLY A 468 -32.95 -68.43 -33.14
C GLY A 468 -32.00 -67.88 -32.06
N LYS A 469 -30.85 -68.52 -31.86
CA LYS A 469 -29.82 -68.07 -30.90
C LYS A 469 -29.25 -66.70 -31.27
N GLN A 470 -29.03 -66.41 -32.56
CA GLN A 470 -28.55 -65.10 -32.98
C GLN A 470 -29.56 -63.98 -32.67
N ILE A 471 -30.86 -64.27 -32.79
CA ILE A 471 -31.91 -63.31 -32.42
C ILE A 471 -31.91 -63.03 -30.91
N GLU A 472 -31.71 -64.05 -30.08
CA GLU A 472 -31.57 -63.88 -28.62
C GLU A 472 -30.36 -63.03 -28.25
N ASN A 473 -29.18 -63.35 -28.81
CA ASN A 473 -27.98 -62.55 -28.60
C ASN A 473 -28.15 -61.09 -29.07
N MET A 474 -28.89 -60.87 -30.15
CA MET A 474 -29.20 -59.53 -30.64
C MET A 474 -30.12 -58.79 -29.65
N ALA A 475 -31.12 -59.46 -29.07
CA ALA A 475 -31.97 -58.86 -28.05
C ALA A 475 -31.16 -58.41 -26.83
N ASP A 476 -30.23 -59.24 -26.33
CA ASP A 476 -29.35 -58.89 -25.21
C ASP A 476 -28.46 -57.68 -25.55
N ALA A 477 -27.91 -57.62 -26.76
CA ALA A 477 -27.12 -56.47 -27.22
C ALA A 477 -27.96 -55.18 -27.27
N LEU A 478 -29.22 -55.27 -27.70
CA LEU A 478 -30.14 -54.13 -27.74
C LEU A 478 -30.50 -53.64 -26.33
N TYR A 479 -30.71 -54.54 -25.36
CA TYR A 479 -30.93 -54.13 -23.97
C TYR A 479 -29.73 -53.36 -23.39
N ASN A 480 -28.51 -53.82 -23.66
CA ASN A 480 -27.30 -53.10 -23.27
C ASN A 480 -27.20 -51.72 -23.94
N LEU A 481 -27.66 -51.58 -25.19
CA LEU A 481 -27.70 -50.29 -25.85
C LEU A 481 -28.70 -49.33 -25.19
N ILE A 482 -29.86 -49.81 -24.75
CA ILE A 482 -30.86 -49.00 -24.03
C ILE A 482 -30.26 -48.45 -22.73
N ASP A 483 -29.61 -49.30 -21.93
CA ASP A 483 -28.98 -48.90 -20.66
C ASP A 483 -27.85 -47.87 -20.87
N ASN A 484 -26.99 -48.11 -21.86
CA ASN A 484 -25.94 -47.16 -22.24
C ASN A 484 -26.54 -45.82 -22.72
N SER A 485 -27.60 -45.85 -23.52
CA SER A 485 -28.29 -44.63 -23.97
C SER A 485 -28.88 -43.82 -22.83
N GLN A 486 -29.37 -44.46 -21.76
CA GLN A 486 -29.83 -43.77 -20.56
C GLN A 486 -28.69 -43.07 -19.81
N THR A 487 -27.53 -43.74 -19.71
CA THR A 487 -26.32 -43.16 -19.11
C THR A 487 -25.82 -41.95 -19.93
N ILE A 488 -25.84 -42.05 -21.26
CA ILE A 488 -25.49 -40.94 -22.15
C ILE A 488 -26.50 -39.79 -21.99
N GLY A 489 -27.81 -40.10 -21.90
CA GLY A 489 -28.85 -39.10 -21.65
C GLY A 489 -28.60 -38.29 -20.38
N THR A 490 -28.26 -38.95 -19.27
CA THR A 490 -27.88 -38.30 -18.00
C THR A 490 -26.63 -37.43 -18.16
N SER A 491 -25.65 -37.88 -18.94
CA SER A 491 -24.44 -37.11 -19.21
C SER A 491 -24.72 -35.85 -20.02
N ILE A 492 -25.66 -35.92 -20.98
CA ILE A 492 -26.11 -34.77 -21.77
C ILE A 492 -26.80 -33.74 -20.88
N GLU A 493 -27.68 -34.18 -19.96
CA GLU A 493 -28.32 -33.29 -18.98
C GLU A 493 -27.30 -32.57 -18.09
N ASN A 494 -26.26 -33.28 -17.63
CA ASN A 494 -25.18 -32.66 -16.87
C ASN A 494 -24.41 -31.61 -17.69
N ILE A 495 -24.16 -31.86 -18.97
CA ILE A 495 -23.51 -30.87 -19.86
C ILE A 495 -24.37 -29.61 -19.99
N ALA A 496 -25.69 -29.77 -20.18
CA ALA A 496 -26.61 -28.65 -20.25
C ALA A 496 -26.59 -27.82 -18.94
N SER A 497 -26.68 -28.50 -17.78
CA SER A 497 -26.63 -27.84 -16.47
C SER A 497 -25.31 -27.10 -16.22
N VAL A 498 -24.16 -27.70 -16.57
CA VAL A 498 -22.85 -27.05 -16.42
C VAL A 498 -22.70 -25.87 -17.37
N SER A 499 -23.28 -25.94 -18.56
CA SER A 499 -23.28 -24.83 -19.54
C SER A 499 -24.08 -23.64 -19.00
N GLU A 500 -25.24 -23.88 -18.38
CA GLU A 500 -26.03 -22.84 -17.73
C GLU A 500 -25.30 -22.22 -16.52
N GLU A 501 -24.67 -23.04 -15.68
CA GLU A 501 -23.87 -22.55 -14.54
C GLU A 501 -22.66 -21.74 -15.02
N SER A 502 -22.02 -22.16 -16.11
CA SER A 502 -20.91 -21.44 -16.74
C SER A 502 -21.38 -20.07 -17.25
N ALA A 503 -22.54 -20.01 -17.93
CA ALA A 503 -23.12 -18.75 -18.40
C ALA A 503 -23.36 -17.78 -17.23
N ALA A 504 -23.94 -18.25 -16.11
CA ALA A 504 -24.13 -17.42 -14.92
C ALA A 504 -22.79 -16.94 -14.31
N GLY A 505 -21.79 -17.80 -14.26
CA GLY A 505 -20.44 -17.45 -13.79
C GLY A 505 -19.75 -16.41 -14.69
N ILE A 506 -19.97 -16.48 -15.99
CA ILE A 506 -19.47 -15.53 -16.99
C ILE A 506 -20.14 -14.18 -16.83
N GLU A 507 -21.46 -14.12 -16.64
CA GLU A 507 -22.19 -12.88 -16.37
C GLU A 507 -21.65 -12.18 -15.11
N GLN A 508 -21.47 -12.93 -14.02
CA GLN A 508 -20.94 -12.39 -12.76
C GLN A 508 -19.51 -11.85 -12.94
N THR A 509 -18.67 -12.57 -13.68
CA THR A 509 -17.30 -12.13 -13.91
C THR A 509 -17.26 -10.90 -14.81
N SER A 510 -18.11 -10.83 -15.83
CA SER A 510 -18.28 -9.67 -16.71
C SER A 510 -18.70 -8.42 -15.92
N ALA A 511 -19.64 -8.56 -14.99
CA ALA A 511 -20.04 -7.48 -14.08
C ALA A 511 -18.86 -7.02 -13.20
N THR A 512 -18.06 -7.95 -12.69
CA THR A 512 -16.87 -7.64 -11.88
C THR A 512 -15.81 -6.89 -12.70
N ILE A 513 -15.61 -7.27 -13.96
CA ILE A 513 -14.69 -6.59 -14.89
C ILE A 513 -15.14 -5.16 -15.16
N GLN A 514 -16.45 -4.92 -15.35
CA GLN A 514 -16.98 -3.56 -15.49
C GLN A 514 -16.71 -2.72 -14.24
N GLN A 515 -16.93 -3.27 -13.05
CA GLN A 515 -16.61 -2.58 -11.79
C GLN A 515 -15.11 -2.30 -11.64
N ALA A 516 -14.26 -3.25 -12.02
CA ALA A 516 -12.81 -3.09 -12.02
C ALA A 516 -12.38 -1.96 -12.96
N SER A 517 -12.95 -1.90 -14.17
CA SER A 517 -12.69 -0.82 -15.14
C SER A 517 -13.03 0.56 -14.56
N MET A 518 -14.21 0.71 -13.95
CA MET A 518 -14.61 1.96 -13.29
C MET A 518 -13.67 2.33 -12.13
N ALA A 519 -13.18 1.36 -11.37
CA ALA A 519 -12.21 1.59 -10.30
C ALA A 519 -10.86 2.07 -10.87
N MET A 520 -10.41 1.48 -11.99
CA MET A 520 -9.18 1.90 -12.67
C MET A 520 -9.29 3.35 -13.17
N ASP A 521 -10.41 3.75 -13.78
CA ASP A 521 -10.61 5.15 -14.20
C ASP A 521 -10.47 6.13 -13.02
N LYS A 522 -11.02 5.76 -11.86
CA LYS A 522 -10.91 6.56 -10.63
C LYS A 522 -9.49 6.63 -10.07
N ILE A 523 -8.74 5.52 -10.13
CA ILE A 523 -7.33 5.46 -9.72
C ILE A 523 -6.49 6.33 -10.64
N SER A 524 -6.69 6.24 -11.96
CA SER A 524 -5.98 7.06 -12.95
C SER A 524 -6.21 8.55 -12.70
N ALA A 525 -7.47 8.97 -12.54
CA ALA A 525 -7.80 10.36 -12.24
C ALA A 525 -7.17 10.85 -10.91
N SER A 526 -7.11 9.98 -9.90
CA SER A 526 -6.48 10.31 -8.61
C SER A 526 -4.96 10.44 -8.72
N ALA A 527 -4.32 9.60 -9.55
CA ALA A 527 -2.90 9.65 -9.81
C ALA A 527 -2.51 10.92 -10.59
N GLU A 528 -3.31 11.31 -11.59
CA GLU A 528 -3.16 12.58 -12.31
C GLU A 528 -3.28 13.78 -11.37
N ALA A 529 -4.27 13.79 -10.47
CA ALA A 529 -4.41 14.84 -9.47
C ALA A 529 -3.21 14.92 -8.51
N LEU A 530 -2.64 13.77 -8.11
CA LEU A 530 -1.42 13.72 -7.30
C LEU A 530 -0.19 14.25 -8.06
N ASP A 531 -0.06 13.93 -9.34
CA ASP A 531 1.00 14.48 -10.20
C ASP A 531 0.90 16.01 -10.28
N GLU A 532 -0.32 16.54 -10.47
CA GLU A 532 -0.58 17.99 -10.52
C GLU A 532 -0.21 18.68 -9.18
N GLU A 533 -0.67 18.15 -8.05
CA GLU A 533 -0.40 18.75 -6.74
C GLU A 533 1.09 18.64 -6.36
N ALA A 534 1.77 17.55 -6.74
CA ALA A 534 3.22 17.41 -6.54
C ALA A 534 4.01 18.41 -7.39
N ARG A 535 3.61 18.64 -8.66
CA ARG A 535 4.21 19.70 -9.50
C ARG A 535 3.98 21.08 -8.92
N ARG A 536 2.79 21.34 -8.37
CA ARG A 536 2.47 22.60 -7.70
C ARG A 536 3.33 22.81 -6.45
N LEU A 537 3.52 21.76 -5.63
CA LEU A 537 4.41 21.79 -4.48
C LEU A 537 5.84 22.13 -4.92
N LYS A 538 6.34 21.45 -5.97
CA LYS A 538 7.66 21.71 -6.56
C LYS A 538 7.82 23.17 -7.01
N GLN A 539 6.85 23.72 -7.73
CA GLN A 539 6.88 25.13 -8.15
C GLN A 539 6.89 26.10 -6.96
N LEU A 540 6.25 25.76 -5.84
CA LEU A 540 6.27 26.59 -4.63
C LEU A 540 7.64 26.57 -3.94
N VAL A 541 8.31 25.40 -3.87
CA VAL A 541 9.66 25.33 -3.31
C VAL A 541 10.75 25.84 -4.24
N GLU A 542 10.57 25.80 -5.56
CA GLU A 542 11.49 26.41 -6.55
C GLU A 542 11.61 27.94 -6.41
N LYS A 543 10.65 28.61 -5.75
CA LYS A 543 10.78 30.03 -5.40
C LYS A 543 11.91 30.30 -4.41
N PHE A 544 12.31 29.28 -3.63
CA PHE A 544 13.42 29.38 -2.70
C PHE A 544 14.73 29.00 -3.41
N GLN A 545 15.68 29.92 -3.44
CA GLN A 545 16.99 29.73 -4.03
C GLN A 545 17.91 29.05 -3.02
N ILE A 546 18.10 27.73 -3.17
CA ILE A 546 19.02 26.93 -2.34
C ILE A 546 20.44 26.91 -2.90
#